data_AF-A0A2N2S7J5-F1
#
_entry.id   AF-A0A2N2S7J5-F1
#
_cell.length_a   1.000
_cell.length_b   1.000
_cell.length_c   1.000
_cell.angle_alpha   90.00
_cell.angle_beta   90.00
_cell.angle_gamma   90.00
#
_symmetry.space_group_name_H-M   'P 1'
#
loop_
_entity.id
_entity.type
_entity.pdbx_description
1 polymer ?
#
loop_
_entity_poly.entity_id
_entity_poly.type
_entity_poly.pdbx_seq_one_letter_code
_entity_poly.pdbx_strand_id
1 'polypeptide(L)' 'VAAQIRAYRPPEPYKGKGVRYSDEVVVIKETKKK' A
#
# COMPACT_ATOMS: atom_id res chain seq x y z
N VAL A 1 16.85 -5.25 3.79
CA VAL A 1 15.86 -5.96 4.65
C VAL A 1 14.44 -5.45 4.43
N ALA A 2 14.16 -4.15 4.57
CA ALA A 2 12.81 -3.60 4.42
C ALA A 2 12.14 -3.88 3.05
N ALA A 3 12.91 -3.97 1.95
CA ALA A 3 12.40 -4.35 0.64
C ALA A 3 11.82 -5.79 0.58
N GLN A 4 12.37 -6.73 1.36
CA GLN A 4 11.86 -8.11 1.42
C GLN A 4 10.53 -8.17 2.18
N ILE A 5 10.36 -7.34 3.21
CA ILE A 5 9.12 -7.25 4.00
C ILE A 5 8.00 -6.58 3.18
N ARG A 6 8.33 -5.57 2.37
CA ARG A 6 7.38 -4.95 1.41
C ARG A 6 6.92 -5.93 0.33
N ALA A 7 7.81 -6.82 -0.13
CA ALA A 7 7.47 -7.83 -1.14
C ALA A 7 6.50 -8.90 -0.62
N TYR A 8 6.55 -9.23 0.67
CA TYR A 8 5.65 -10.20 1.28
C TYR A 8 4.20 -9.70 1.38
N ARG A 9 4.01 -8.38 1.60
CA ARG A 9 2.67 -7.77 1.65
C ARG A 9 2.69 -6.32 1.14
N PRO A 10 2.65 -6.11 -0.19
CA PRO A 10 2.65 -4.77 -0.76
C PRO A 10 1.38 -4.00 -0.36
N PRO A 11 1.44 -2.66 -0.25
CA PRO A 11 0.27 -1.84 0.03
C PRO A 11 -0.75 -1.95 -1.09
N GLU A 12 -1.98 -2.37 -0.75
CA GLU A 12 -3.06 -2.53 -1.72
C GLU A 12 -3.48 -1.17 -2.32
N PRO A 13 -3.68 -1.08 -3.65
CA PRO A 13 -3.97 0.18 -4.35
C PRO A 13 -5.35 0.78 -4.06
N TYR A 14 -6.24 0.07 -3.36
CA TYR A 14 -7.61 0.54 -3.07
C TYR A 14 -7.84 0.93 -1.61
N LYS A 15 -7.20 0.22 -0.67
CA LYS A 15 -7.36 0.46 0.77
C LYS A 15 -6.06 0.86 1.45
N GLY A 16 -4.95 0.94 0.72
CA GLY A 16 -3.62 1.25 1.25
C GLY A 16 -3.11 0.24 2.28
N LYS A 17 -3.74 -0.94 2.37
CA LYS A 17 -3.42 -1.96 3.38
C LYS A 17 -2.19 -2.75 2.94
N GLY A 18 -1.12 -2.70 3.74
CA GLY A 18 0.12 -3.44 3.49
C GLY A 18 1.32 -2.77 4.16
N VAL A 19 2.52 -3.31 3.94
CA VAL A 19 3.76 -2.77 4.50
C VAL A 19 4.22 -1.60 3.63
N ARG A 20 4.11 -0.40 4.18
CA ARG A 20 4.56 0.86 3.57
C ARG A 20 5.66 1.48 4.42
N TYR A 21 6.50 2.28 3.80
CA TYR A 21 7.40 3.15 4.55
C TYR A 21 6.62 4.33 5.15
N SER A 22 7.07 4.84 6.29
CA SER A 22 6.39 5.92 7.02
C SER A 22 6.22 7.20 6.19
N ASP A 23 7.16 7.45 5.28
CA ASP A 23 7.20 8.66 4.45
C ASP A 23 6.65 8.45 3.02
N GLU A 24 6.10 7.25 2.72
CA GLU A 24 5.64 6.90 1.37
C GLU A 24 4.16 7.29 1.14
N VAL A 25 3.92 8.19 0.20
CA VAL A 25 2.57 8.57 -0.23
C VAL A 25 2.01 7.49 -1.16
N VAL A 26 1.11 6.64 -0.63
CA VAL A 26 0.42 5.61 -1.42
C VAL A 26 -0.72 6.25 -2.21
N VAL A 27 -0.61 6.24 -3.54
CA VAL A 27 -1.70 6.67 -4.45
C VAL A 27 -2.82 5.63 -4.38
N ILE A 28 -3.88 5.93 -3.63
CA ILE A 28 -5.07 5.10 -3.56
C ILE A 28 -6.02 5.44 -4.70
N LYS A 29 -6.55 4.42 -5.38
CA LYS A 29 -7.66 4.56 -6.31
C LYS A 29 -8.96 4.60 -5.52
N GLU A 30 -9.80 5.60 -5.77
CA GLU A 30 -11.14 5.62 -5.19
C GLU A 30 -11.93 4.42 -5.69
N THR A 31 -12.44 3.61 -4.76
CA THR A 31 -13.49 2.64 -5.12
C THR A 31 -14.71 3.44 -5.52
N LYS A 32 -15.33 3.12 -6.67
CA LYS A 32 -16.64 3.65 -7.03
C LYS A 32 -17.59 3.35 -5.87
N LYS A 33 -17.98 4.39 -5.11
CA LYS A 33 -19.10 4.32 -4.18
C LYS A 33 -20.35 4.08 -5.04
N LYS A 34 -21.05 2.99 -4.74
CA LYS A 34 -22.35 2.67 -5.32
C LYS A 34 -23.43 3.20 -4.40
#